data_AF-T0V838-F1
#
_entry.id   AF-T0V838-F1
#
_cell.length_a   1.000
_cell.length_b   1.000
_cell.length_c   1.000
_cell.angle_alpha   90.00
_cell.angle_beta   90.00
_cell.angle_gamma   90.00
#
_symmetry.space_group_name_H-M   'P 1'
#
loop_
_entity.id
_entity.type
_entity.pdbx_description
1 polymer ?
#
loop_
_entity_poly.entity_id
_entity_poly.type
_entity_poly.pdbx_seq_one_letter_code
_entity_poly.pdbx_strand_id
1 'polypeptide(L)'
;MQAAIIFCRFILIIFYSTILTVTTTPLSLADAVEKILTPLKIIKVPAHEIGLMLSMSLRFVPTLVDDTNRIMNAQRARGVDFGEGNLLKRIRSFIPILIPLFASSFKRADALAIAMEARGYKGGEGRTRYRTLQWGVKDTLALLVILCLMLIVFYLKNG
;
A
#
# COMPACT_ATOMS: atom_id res chain seq x y z
N MET A 1 38.63 -5.42 -0.57
CA MET A 1 37.75 -5.83 0.55
C MET A 1 36.51 -4.96 0.68
N GLN A 2 36.60 -3.62 0.64
CA GLN A 2 35.42 -2.74 0.74
C GLN A 2 34.34 -2.98 -0.34
N ALA A 3 34.74 -3.20 -1.60
CA ALA A 3 33.80 -3.52 -2.68
C ALA A 3 32.97 -4.79 -2.41
N ALA A 4 33.58 -5.83 -1.82
CA ALA A 4 32.89 -7.08 -1.48
C ALA A 4 31.85 -6.87 -0.37
N ILE A 5 32.14 -6.00 0.62
CA ILE A 5 31.22 -5.66 1.71
C ILE A 5 30.01 -4.88 1.17
N ILE A 6 30.25 -3.88 0.30
CA ILE A 6 29.17 -3.11 -0.34
C ILE A 6 28.28 -4.02 -1.18
N PHE A 7 28.90 -4.91 -1.97
CA PHE A 7 28.17 -5.88 -2.79
C PHE A 7 27.30 -6.82 -1.94
N CYS A 8 27.84 -7.41 -0.86
CA CYS A 8 27.06 -8.23 0.06
C CYS A 8 25.91 -7.46 0.71
N ARG A 9 26.11 -6.19 1.08
CA ARG A 9 25.06 -5.35 1.66
C ARG A 9 23.90 -5.14 0.68
N PHE A 10 24.19 -4.85 -0.59
CA PHE A 10 23.15 -4.70 -1.61
C PHE A 10 22.36 -6.00 -1.81
N ILE A 11 23.05 -7.14 -1.89
CA ILE A 11 22.40 -8.44 -1.99
C ILE A 11 21.46 -8.67 -0.81
N LEU A 12 21.93 -8.46 0.43
CA LEU A 12 21.12 -8.66 1.63
C LEU A 12 19.86 -7.79 1.64
N ILE A 13 19.97 -6.51 1.27
CA ILE A 13 18.82 -5.59 1.21
C ILE A 13 17.80 -6.07 0.17
N ILE A 14 18.25 -6.47 -1.02
CA ILE A 14 17.37 -6.94 -2.10
C ILE A 14 16.67 -8.24 -1.69
N PHE A 15 17.39 -9.20 -1.13
CA PHE A 15 16.83 -10.47 -0.66
C PHE A 15 15.79 -10.25 0.44
N TYR A 16 16.11 -9.44 1.45
CA TYR A 16 15.18 -9.12 2.53
C TYR A 16 13.90 -8.45 2.00
N SER A 17 14.04 -7.44 1.12
CA SER A 17 12.92 -6.73 0.51
C SER A 17 12.03 -7.67 -0.32
N THR A 18 12.64 -8.57 -1.10
CA THR A 18 11.92 -9.51 -1.96
C THR A 18 11.14 -10.52 -1.13
N ILE A 19 11.77 -11.11 -0.10
CA ILE A 19 11.10 -12.05 0.82
C ILE A 19 9.90 -11.36 1.46
N LEU A 20 10.09 -10.17 2.04
CA LEU A 20 9.01 -9.40 2.68
C LEU A 20 7.84 -9.14 1.72
N THR A 21 8.14 -8.76 0.47
CA THR A 21 7.14 -8.44 -0.55
C THR A 21 6.35 -9.69 -0.98
N VAL A 22 7.02 -10.83 -1.12
CA VAL A 22 6.37 -12.08 -1.59
C VAL A 22 5.58 -12.76 -0.48
N THR A 23 6.05 -12.72 0.77
CA THR A 23 5.39 -13.42 1.89
C THR A 23 4.24 -12.64 2.52
N THR A 24 4.14 -11.33 2.26
CA THR A 24 3.22 -10.43 2.99
C THR A 24 2.19 -9.82 2.06
N THR A 25 0.90 -9.96 2.40
CA THR A 25 -0.15 -9.31 1.61
C THR A 25 -0.13 -7.78 1.82
N PRO A 26 -0.42 -6.98 0.79
CA PRO A 26 -0.48 -5.52 0.92
C PRO A 26 -1.46 -5.05 1.99
N LEU A 27 -2.58 -5.77 2.17
CA LEU A 27 -3.57 -5.45 3.20
C LEU A 27 -3.00 -5.69 4.61
N SER A 28 -2.16 -6.70 4.81
CA SER A 28 -1.47 -6.91 6.09
C SER A 28 -0.46 -5.80 6.38
N LEU A 29 0.20 -5.26 5.35
CA LEU A 29 1.07 -4.09 5.51
C LEU A 29 0.27 -2.84 5.91
N ALA A 30 -0.93 -2.66 5.36
CA ALA A 30 -1.80 -1.55 5.76
C ALA A 30 -2.21 -1.61 7.23
N ASP A 31 -2.60 -2.79 7.71
CA ASP A 31 -2.90 -2.99 9.14
C ASP A 31 -1.67 -2.75 10.02
N ALA A 32 -0.47 -3.15 9.55
CA ALA A 32 0.78 -2.89 10.25
C ALA A 32 1.07 -1.39 10.35
N VAL A 33 0.85 -0.63 9.26
CA VAL A 33 0.98 0.84 9.26
C VAL A 33 0.01 1.48 10.25
N GLU A 34 -1.26 1.06 10.27
CA GLU A 34 -2.24 1.55 11.25
C GLU A 34 -1.77 1.26 12.70
N LYS A 35 -1.26 0.06 12.97
CA LYS A 35 -0.75 -0.33 14.29
C LYS A 35 0.48 0.48 14.71
N ILE A 36 1.40 0.75 13.77
CA ILE A 36 2.59 1.60 14.00
C ILE A 36 2.19 3.06 14.23
N LEU A 37 1.12 3.55 13.59
CA LEU A 37 0.60 4.90 13.79
C LEU A 37 -0.27 5.06 15.04
N THR A 38 -0.76 3.97 15.63
CA THR A 38 -1.59 3.99 16.84
C THR A 38 -0.94 4.75 18.02
N PRO A 39 0.35 4.60 18.36
CA PRO A 39 0.99 5.42 19.41
C PRO A 39 1.00 6.92 19.10
N LEU A 40 0.99 7.32 17.83
CA LEU A 40 0.94 8.73 17.44
C LEU A 40 -0.45 9.36 17.67
N LYS A 41 -1.47 8.56 18.05
CA LYS A 41 -2.78 9.06 18.50
C LYS A 41 -2.64 10.05 19.67
N ILE A 42 -1.59 9.93 20.49
CA ILE A 42 -1.28 10.86 21.59
C ILE A 42 -1.06 12.29 21.06
N ILE A 43 -0.52 12.42 19.85
CA ILE A 43 -0.28 13.71 19.16
C ILE A 43 -1.48 14.06 18.24
N LYS A 44 -2.66 13.50 18.51
CA LYS A 44 -3.91 13.71 17.73
C LYS A 44 -3.83 13.28 16.26
N VAL A 45 -2.93 12.36 15.90
CA VAL A 45 -2.90 11.78 14.56
C VAL A 45 -4.07 10.79 14.39
N PRO A 46 -4.90 10.92 13.33
CA PRO A 46 -6.06 10.06 13.08
C PRO A 46 -5.62 8.70 12.48
N ALA A 47 -4.97 7.87 13.30
CA ALA A 47 -4.37 6.62 12.86
C ALA A 47 -5.40 5.65 12.24
N HIS A 48 -6.62 5.60 12.78
CA HIS A 48 -7.65 4.70 12.29
C HIS A 48 -8.18 5.11 10.92
N GLU A 49 -8.42 6.41 10.73
CA GLU A 49 -8.86 6.99 9.46
C GLU A 49 -7.81 6.77 8.37
N ILE A 50 -6.52 6.92 8.71
CA ILE A 50 -5.42 6.60 7.80
C ILE A 50 -5.42 5.11 7.43
N GLY A 51 -5.60 4.22 8.41
CA GLY A 51 -5.71 2.77 8.17
C GLY A 51 -6.89 2.41 7.27
N LEU A 52 -8.05 3.05 7.47
CA LEU A 52 -9.22 2.92 6.63
C LEU A 52 -8.95 3.39 5.19
N MET A 53 -8.41 4.60 5.02
CA MET A 53 -8.07 5.16 3.71
C MET A 53 -7.09 4.26 2.95
N LEU A 54 -6.06 3.76 3.62
CA LEU A 54 -5.08 2.85 3.02
C LEU A 54 -5.72 1.52 2.60
N SER A 55 -6.54 0.92 3.47
CA SER A 55 -7.25 -0.33 3.17
C SER A 55 -8.22 -0.19 1.99
N MET A 56 -8.95 0.93 1.92
CA MET A 56 -9.85 1.24 0.80
C MET A 56 -9.05 1.49 -0.49
N SER A 57 -7.94 2.21 -0.39
CA SER A 57 -7.07 2.50 -1.54
C SER A 57 -6.55 1.20 -2.14
N LEU A 58 -5.94 0.32 -1.32
CA LEU A 58 -5.44 -0.98 -1.77
C LEU A 58 -6.53 -1.86 -2.39
N ARG A 59 -7.76 -1.81 -1.85
CA ARG A 59 -8.90 -2.52 -2.42
C ARG A 59 -9.33 -1.97 -3.78
N PHE A 60 -9.23 -0.66 -4.00
CA PHE A 60 -9.63 -0.03 -5.26
C PHE A 60 -8.56 -0.01 -6.33
N VAL A 61 -7.27 -0.14 -5.99
CA VAL A 61 -6.19 -0.20 -6.98
C VAL A 61 -6.48 -1.23 -8.09
N PRO A 62 -6.82 -2.50 -7.81
CA PRO A 62 -7.13 -3.48 -8.85
C PRO A 62 -8.29 -3.03 -9.74
N THR A 63 -9.37 -2.52 -9.14
CA THR A 63 -10.53 -2.06 -9.91
C THR A 63 -10.23 -0.83 -10.77
N LEU A 64 -9.41 0.10 -10.28
CA LEU A 64 -8.98 1.26 -11.06
C LEU A 64 -8.11 0.84 -12.26
N VAL A 65 -7.28 -0.18 -12.10
CA VAL A 65 -6.50 -0.76 -13.20
C VAL A 65 -7.43 -1.40 -14.24
N ASP A 66 -8.43 -2.16 -13.81
CA ASP A 66 -9.43 -2.76 -14.72
C ASP A 66 -10.24 -1.69 -15.47
N ASP A 67 -10.72 -0.66 -14.75
CA ASP A 67 -11.43 0.47 -15.34
C ASP A 67 -10.54 1.22 -16.34
N THR A 68 -9.27 1.45 -16.00
CA THR A 68 -8.29 2.09 -16.90
C THR A 68 -8.13 1.27 -18.18
N ASN A 69 -7.95 -0.05 -18.07
CA ASN A 69 -7.81 -0.94 -19.22
C ASN A 69 -9.07 -0.93 -20.09
N ARG A 70 -10.25 -0.97 -19.48
CA ARG A 70 -11.54 -0.92 -20.18
C ARG A 70 -11.72 0.40 -20.93
N ILE A 71 -11.45 1.53 -20.27
CA ILE A 71 -11.56 2.87 -20.87
C ILE A 71 -10.55 3.01 -22.00
N MET A 72 -9.30 2.57 -21.80
CA MET A 72 -8.26 2.60 -22.81
C MET A 72 -8.66 1.81 -24.06
N ASN A 73 -9.19 0.59 -23.90
CA ASN A 73 -9.67 -0.21 -25.04
C ASN A 73 -10.87 0.42 -25.75
N ALA A 74 -11.80 1.04 -25.00
CA ALA A 74 -12.93 1.75 -25.58
C ALA A 74 -12.49 2.97 -26.39
N GLN A 75 -11.48 3.71 -25.91
CA GLN A 75 -10.93 4.86 -26.64
C GLN A 75 -10.10 4.44 -27.86
N ARG A 76 -9.37 3.31 -27.78
CA ARG A 76 -8.71 2.71 -28.96
C ARG A 76 -9.72 2.35 -30.05
N ALA A 77 -10.85 1.75 -29.67
CA ALA A 77 -11.95 1.44 -30.61
C ALA A 77 -12.58 2.71 -31.23
N ARG A 78 -12.47 3.86 -30.56
CA ARG A 78 -12.87 5.18 -31.07
C ARG A 78 -11.77 5.89 -31.87
N GLY A 79 -10.66 5.22 -32.17
CA GLY A 79 -9.56 5.74 -32.98
C GLY A 79 -8.54 6.58 -32.22
N VAL A 80 -8.54 6.56 -30.87
CA VAL A 80 -7.48 7.21 -30.09
C VAL A 80 -6.23 6.34 -30.12
N ASP A 81 -5.17 6.87 -30.70
CA ASP A 81 -3.86 6.24 -30.68
C ASP A 81 -3.05 6.68 -29.45
N PHE A 82 -2.61 5.70 -28.67
CA PHE A 82 -1.87 5.88 -27.43
C PHE A 82 -0.40 5.53 -27.65
N GLY A 83 0.37 6.42 -28.26
CA GLY A 83 1.81 6.19 -28.46
C GLY A 83 2.45 6.99 -29.57
N GLU A 84 1.65 7.51 -30.52
CA GLU A 84 2.18 8.18 -31.70
C GLU A 84 2.19 9.73 -31.61
N GLY A 85 3.27 10.32 -32.14
CA GLY A 85 3.44 11.77 -32.34
C GLY A 85 4.23 12.51 -31.26
N ASN A 86 4.24 13.84 -31.36
CA ASN A 86 4.98 14.73 -30.44
C ASN A 86 4.51 14.60 -28.99
N LEU A 87 5.38 14.93 -28.03
CA LEU A 87 5.08 14.86 -26.59
C LEU A 87 3.75 15.51 -26.20
N LEU A 88 3.40 16.66 -26.80
CA LEU A 88 2.10 17.32 -26.60
C LEU A 88 0.91 16.47 -27.06
N LYS A 89 1.02 15.76 -28.20
CA LYS A 89 -0.05 14.89 -28.72
C LYS A 89 -0.25 13.68 -27.79
N ARG A 90 0.85 13.13 -27.27
CA ARG A 90 0.84 12.03 -26.29
C ARG A 90 0.22 12.43 -24.95
N ILE A 91 0.46 13.65 -24.47
CA ILE A 91 -0.21 14.13 -23.24
C ILE A 91 -1.72 14.30 -23.49
N ARG A 92 -2.10 14.89 -24.63
CA ARG A 92 -3.52 15.07 -24.98
C ARG A 92 -4.27 13.75 -25.15
N SER A 93 -3.61 12.69 -25.62
CA SER A 93 -4.27 11.38 -25.77
C SER A 93 -4.61 10.71 -24.43
N PHE A 94 -4.06 11.13 -23.29
CA PHE A 94 -4.45 10.62 -21.98
C PHE A 94 -5.72 11.27 -21.39
N ILE A 95 -6.08 12.48 -21.84
CA ILE A 95 -7.25 13.21 -21.33
C ILE A 95 -8.57 12.39 -21.45
N PRO A 96 -8.85 11.70 -22.58
CA PRO A 96 -10.03 10.85 -22.74
C PRO A 96 -10.07 9.62 -21.81
N ILE A 97 -8.95 9.25 -21.18
CA ILE A 97 -8.91 8.21 -20.14
C ILE A 97 -9.13 8.85 -18.77
N LEU A 98 -8.43 9.96 -18.51
CA LEU A 98 -8.39 10.60 -17.21
C LEU A 98 -9.77 11.11 -16.77
N ILE A 99 -10.50 11.79 -17.66
CA ILE A 99 -11.82 12.37 -17.33
C ILE A 99 -12.83 11.28 -16.94
N PRO A 100 -13.06 10.21 -17.74
CA PRO A 100 -13.99 9.14 -17.33
C PRO A 100 -13.54 8.39 -16.08
N LEU A 101 -12.23 8.18 -15.90
CA LEU A 101 -11.70 7.49 -14.72
C LEU A 101 -11.99 8.29 -13.44
N PHE A 102 -11.77 9.61 -13.45
CA PHE A 102 -12.12 10.47 -12.31
C PHE A 102 -13.62 10.50 -12.06
N ALA A 103 -14.44 10.66 -13.09
CA ALA A 103 -15.90 10.65 -12.95
C ALA A 103 -16.41 9.33 -12.32
N SER A 104 -15.89 8.18 -12.80
CA SER A 104 -16.19 6.86 -12.22
C SER A 104 -15.73 6.75 -10.76
N SER A 105 -14.52 7.23 -10.47
CA SER A 105 -13.93 7.18 -9.13
C SER A 105 -14.72 8.03 -8.12
N PHE A 106 -15.14 9.25 -8.48
CA PHE A 106 -15.97 10.09 -7.63
C PHE A 106 -17.35 9.47 -7.38
N LYS A 107 -17.99 8.94 -8.42
CA LYS A 107 -19.28 8.24 -8.27
C LYS A 107 -19.17 7.04 -7.34
N ARG A 108 -18.06 6.29 -7.43
CA ARG A 108 -17.79 5.14 -6.55
C ARG A 108 -17.50 5.58 -5.12
N ALA A 109 -16.75 6.66 -4.92
CA ALA A 109 -16.48 7.22 -3.60
C ALA A 109 -17.78 7.66 -2.90
N ASP A 110 -18.67 8.32 -3.63
CA ASP A 110 -19.96 8.78 -3.11
C ASP A 110 -20.88 7.59 -2.75
N ALA A 111 -21.02 6.62 -3.67
CA ALA A 111 -21.79 5.40 -3.40
C ALA A 111 -21.24 4.61 -2.19
N LEU A 112 -19.93 4.59 -2.01
CA LEU A 112 -19.28 3.93 -0.89
C LEU A 112 -19.50 4.69 0.42
N ALA A 113 -19.43 6.02 0.42
CA ALA A 113 -19.72 6.84 1.58
C ALA A 113 -21.16 6.61 2.06
N ILE A 114 -22.13 6.68 1.14
CA ILE A 114 -23.54 6.39 1.42
C ILE A 114 -23.72 4.96 1.96
N ALA A 115 -23.06 3.97 1.35
CA ALA A 115 -23.13 2.59 1.82
C ALA A 115 -22.51 2.38 3.20
N MET A 116 -21.45 3.14 3.53
CA MET A 116 -20.82 3.11 4.86
C MET A 116 -21.74 3.73 5.91
N GLU A 117 -22.36 4.87 5.62
CA GLU A 117 -23.33 5.53 6.50
C GLU A 117 -24.56 4.65 6.73
N ALA A 118 -25.12 4.05 5.66
CA ALA A 118 -26.24 3.12 5.75
C ALA A 118 -25.93 1.87 6.60
N ARG A 119 -24.66 1.45 6.66
CA ARG A 119 -24.17 0.37 7.53
C ARG A 119 -23.84 0.84 8.95
N GLY A 120 -24.14 2.09 9.29
CA GLY A 120 -23.91 2.67 10.61
C GLY A 120 -22.45 3.01 10.90
N TYR A 121 -21.62 3.28 9.89
CA TYR A 121 -20.26 3.75 10.10
C TYR A 121 -20.27 5.19 10.65
N LYS A 122 -19.83 5.37 11.89
CA LYS A 122 -19.81 6.66 12.62
C LYS A 122 -18.38 7.15 12.98
N GLY A 123 -17.34 6.61 12.32
CA GLY A 123 -15.94 6.91 12.66
C GLY A 123 -15.29 5.87 13.58
N GLY A 124 -14.02 6.09 13.95
CA GLY A 124 -13.15 5.10 14.59
C GLY A 124 -13.33 4.85 16.09
N GLU A 125 -14.04 5.72 16.81
CA GLU A 125 -14.19 5.58 18.26
C GLU A 125 -15.21 4.51 18.64
N GLY A 126 -14.87 3.66 19.63
CA GLY A 126 -15.75 2.60 20.13
C GLY A 126 -15.95 1.40 19.19
N ARG A 127 -15.18 1.30 18.08
CA ARG A 127 -15.28 0.17 17.13
C ARG A 127 -14.52 -1.07 17.60
N THR A 128 -15.11 -2.24 17.39
CA THR A 128 -14.43 -3.53 17.49
C THR A 128 -13.75 -3.90 16.17
N ARG A 129 -12.64 -4.64 16.23
CA ARG A 129 -11.89 -5.08 15.05
C ARG A 129 -12.22 -6.53 14.74
N TYR A 130 -12.65 -6.80 13.49
CA TYR A 130 -12.87 -8.16 13.01
C TYR A 130 -11.55 -8.88 12.71
N ARG A 131 -10.60 -8.20 12.05
CA ARG A 131 -9.25 -8.71 11.80
C ARG A 131 -8.30 -8.13 12.85
N THR A 132 -7.82 -8.97 13.74
CA THR A 132 -6.79 -8.61 14.72
C THR A 132 -5.49 -9.34 14.37
N LEU A 133 -4.36 -8.63 14.45
CA LEU A 133 -3.06 -9.28 14.41
C LEU A 133 -2.87 -10.04 15.72
N GLN A 134 -3.03 -11.36 15.67
CA GLN A 134 -2.76 -12.25 16.80
C GLN A 134 -1.26 -12.51 16.87
N TRP A 135 -0.67 -12.24 18.03
CA TRP A 135 0.75 -12.50 18.29
C TRP A 135 0.96 -14.00 18.47
N GLY A 136 1.81 -14.60 17.64
CA GLY A 136 2.14 -16.02 17.69
C GLY A 136 3.51 -16.31 18.32
N VAL A 137 3.75 -17.59 18.62
CA VAL A 137 5.08 -18.09 19.06
C VAL A 137 6.16 -17.89 17.98
N LYS A 138 5.74 -17.86 16.70
CA LYS A 138 6.64 -17.53 15.59
C LYS A 138 7.10 -16.07 15.63
N ASP A 139 6.25 -15.16 16.14
CA ASP A 139 6.58 -13.73 16.23
C ASP A 139 7.59 -13.49 17.36
N THR A 140 7.42 -14.15 18.51
CA THR A 140 8.43 -14.08 19.59
C THR A 140 9.76 -14.68 19.17
N LEU A 141 9.75 -15.82 18.48
CA LEU A 141 10.98 -16.45 17.98
C LEU A 141 11.68 -15.56 16.95
N ALA A 142 10.93 -14.99 16.00
CA ALA A 142 11.50 -14.07 15.01
C ALA A 142 12.11 -12.83 15.68
N LEU A 143 11.44 -12.26 16.69
CA LEU A 143 11.93 -11.10 17.42
C LEU A 143 13.22 -11.43 18.20
N LEU A 144 13.29 -12.60 18.84
CA LEU A 144 14.51 -13.08 19.50
C LEU A 144 15.67 -13.26 18.51
N VAL A 145 15.44 -13.88 17.35
CA VAL A 145 16.46 -14.05 16.32
C VAL A 145 16.98 -12.69 15.83
N ILE A 146 16.08 -11.73 15.58
CA ILE A 146 16.45 -10.37 15.17
C ILE A 146 17.28 -9.69 16.26
N LEU A 147 16.89 -9.81 17.53
CA LEU A 147 17.57 -9.18 18.65
C LEU A 147 18.96 -9.79 18.90
N CYS A 148 19.08 -11.13 18.79
CA CYS A 148 20.36 -11.83 18.81
C CYS A 148 21.28 -11.38 17.68
N LEU A 149 20.79 -11.32 16.44
CA LEU A 149 21.56 -10.83 15.29
C LEU A 149 22.02 -9.38 15.51
N MET A 150 21.14 -8.53 16.03
CA MET A 150 21.47 -7.13 16.33
C MET A 150 22.58 -7.01 17.38
N LEU A 151 22.53 -7.82 18.44
CA LEU A 151 23.56 -7.86 19.49
C LEU A 151 24.90 -8.39 18.96
N ILE A 152 24.88 -9.44 18.13
CA ILE A 152 26.09 -9.98 17.49
C ILE A 152 26.76 -8.91 16.62
N VAL A 153 25.98 -8.20 15.79
CA VAL A 153 26.49 -7.11 14.96
C VAL A 153 27.02 -5.96 15.79
N PHE A 154 26.32 -5.60 16.88
CA PHE A 154 26.77 -4.54 17.79
C PHE A 154 28.10 -4.90 18.46
N TYR A 155 28.24 -6.15 18.93
CA TYR A 155 29.46 -6.64 19.55
C TYR A 155 30.63 -6.67 18.55
N LEU A 156 30.40 -7.16 17.32
CA LEU A 156 31.41 -7.16 16.24
C LEU A 156 31.79 -5.77 15.73
N LYS A 157 30.95 -4.76 15.95
CA LYS A 157 31.25 -3.35 15.61
C LYS A 157 32.03 -2.65 16.72
N ASN A 158 31.75 -2.99 17.98
CA ASN A 158 32.33 -2.34 19.15
C ASN A 158 33.61 -3.01 19.68
N GLY A 159 33.88 -4.27 19.31
CA GLY A 159 35.14 -4.98 19.55
C GLY A 159 36.03 -4.94 18.31
#